data_AF-A0A075GDW6-F1
#
_entry.id   AF-A0A075GDW6-F1
#
_cell.length_a   1.000
_cell.length_b   1.000
_cell.length_c   1.000
_cell.angle_alpha   90.00
_cell.angle_beta   90.00
_cell.angle_gamma   90.00
#
_symmetry.space_group_name_H-M   'P 1'
#
loop_
_entity.id
_entity.type
_entity.pdbx_description
1 polymer ?
#
loop_
_entity_poly.entity_id
_entity_poly.type
_entity_poly.pdbx_seq_one_letter_code
_entity_poly.pdbx_strand_id
1 'polypeptide(L)'
;MKKTHLDIIDPIHNFVRVYDSELKIIDTPIFQRLRRIRQLSGAHLIYPGAQHTRFEHSLGVMHIASLAGHALYEKGLISVDDIQNLRFAGLLHDIGHGPFSHIFEELLQKKKHSHEDIGKEIILKTKIGDLISKNGYDKRFITKVAFGDSKLQFLNEIISGALSADIMDYLLRDGYFTGAEHAKIDHNRLTHSLDVYKNKLALDKSALVNFETMMTSRYQMFKAVYFHKTVRAGEVMLLESMDLAEEELGLTSMNLDDYLKLSDEVILSRLLNLPEHNSKLKTAKKNCYRLSKQEFIQTSL
;
A
#
# COMPACT_ATOMS: atom_id res chain seq x y z
N MET A 1 7.26 -22.48 26.99
CA MET A 1 8.12 -22.12 25.84
C MET A 1 7.92 -20.64 25.56
N LYS A 2 8.99 -19.83 25.42
CA LYS A 2 8.83 -18.42 24.99
C LYS A 2 8.30 -18.42 23.55
N LYS A 3 7.17 -17.76 23.31
CA LYS A 3 6.62 -17.60 21.96
C LYS A 3 7.62 -16.76 21.17
N THR A 4 8.21 -17.31 20.11
CA THR A 4 9.21 -16.63 19.26
C THR A 4 8.57 -15.80 18.15
N HIS A 5 7.27 -15.94 17.94
CA HIS A 5 6.50 -15.30 16.89
C HIS A 5 5.02 -15.16 17.29
N LEU A 6 4.31 -14.29 16.57
CA LEU A 6 2.86 -14.12 16.58
C LEU A 6 2.33 -14.47 15.19
N ASP A 7 1.33 -15.35 15.13
CA ASP A 7 0.59 -15.61 13.90
C ASP A 7 -0.69 -14.75 13.90
N ILE A 8 -0.77 -13.81 12.97
CA ILE A 8 -1.94 -12.95 12.74
C ILE A 8 -2.85 -13.67 11.75
N ILE A 9 -4.14 -13.80 12.07
CA ILE A 9 -5.13 -14.37 11.16
C ILE A 9 -5.37 -13.38 10.02
N ASP A 10 -5.22 -13.84 8.79
CA ASP A 10 -5.45 -13.05 7.58
C ASP A 10 -6.35 -13.84 6.61
N PRO A 11 -7.41 -13.23 6.04
CA PRO A 11 -8.37 -13.97 5.20
C PRO A 11 -7.79 -14.39 3.84
N ILE A 12 -6.66 -13.81 3.42
CA ILE A 12 -6.01 -14.09 2.14
C ILE A 12 -4.95 -15.18 2.32
N HIS A 13 -4.13 -15.05 3.37
CA HIS A 13 -2.96 -15.90 3.60
C HIS A 13 -3.17 -16.95 4.69
N ASN A 14 -4.35 -17.00 5.31
CA ASN A 14 -4.71 -17.73 6.53
C ASN A 14 -3.97 -17.22 7.78
N PHE A 15 -2.64 -17.25 7.75
CA PHE A 15 -1.78 -16.78 8.84
C PHE A 15 -0.59 -15.98 8.30
N VAL A 16 -0.38 -14.79 8.86
CA VAL A 16 0.84 -14.00 8.66
C VAL A 16 1.68 -14.08 9.93
N ARG A 17 2.85 -14.71 9.80
CA ARG A 17 3.82 -14.83 10.90
C ARG A 17 4.65 -13.55 11.05
N VAL A 18 4.67 -13.03 12.27
CA VAL A 18 5.38 -11.82 12.69
C VAL A 18 6.35 -12.18 13.82
N TYR A 19 7.61 -11.75 13.74
CA TYR A 19 8.62 -11.94 14.79
C TYR A 19 8.76 -10.67 15.65
N ASP A 20 9.52 -10.77 16.74
CA ASP A 20 9.68 -9.69 17.72
C ASP A 20 10.24 -8.38 17.09
N SER A 21 11.04 -8.51 16.04
CA SER A 21 11.62 -7.38 15.30
C SER A 21 10.56 -6.59 14.54
N GLU A 22 9.63 -7.24 13.83
CA GLU A 22 8.55 -6.55 13.12
C GLU A 22 7.42 -6.15 14.05
N LEU A 23 7.12 -6.95 15.08
CA LEU A 23 6.04 -6.67 16.02
C LEU A 23 6.24 -5.30 16.70
N LYS A 24 7.47 -4.97 17.08
CA LYS A 24 7.80 -3.65 17.65
C LYS A 24 7.52 -2.48 16.71
N ILE A 25 7.67 -2.70 15.40
CA ILE A 25 7.35 -1.71 14.35
C ILE A 25 5.83 -1.63 14.17
N ILE A 26 5.17 -2.79 14.07
CA ILE A 26 3.73 -2.91 13.90
C ILE A 26 2.98 -2.23 15.05
N ASP A 27 3.46 -2.37 16.29
CA ASP A 27 2.84 -1.80 17.49
C ASP A 27 3.07 -0.29 17.64
N THR A 28 3.80 0.36 16.72
CA THR A 28 3.95 1.82 16.76
C THR A 28 2.68 2.53 16.28
N PRO A 29 2.34 3.71 16.84
CA PRO A 29 1.26 4.54 16.30
C PRO A 29 1.45 4.91 14.83
N ILE A 30 2.71 5.04 14.39
CA ILE A 30 3.10 5.36 13.01
C ILE A 30 2.63 4.27 12.06
N PHE A 31 2.88 2.99 12.39
CA PHE A 31 2.42 1.88 11.56
C PHE A 31 0.92 1.61 11.73
N GLN A 32 0.41 1.66 12.96
CA GLN A 32 -1.02 1.46 13.26
C GLN A 32 -1.92 2.49 12.56
N ARG A 33 -1.40 3.64 12.11
CA ARG A 33 -2.17 4.60 11.33
C ARG A 33 -2.73 4.03 10.03
N LEU A 34 -2.04 3.05 9.43
CA LEU A 34 -2.46 2.42 8.18
C LEU A 34 -3.83 1.73 8.31
N ARG A 35 -4.29 1.39 9.53
CA ARG A 35 -5.64 0.86 9.79
C ARG A 35 -6.76 1.84 9.48
N ARG A 36 -6.45 3.12 9.29
CA ARG A 36 -7.41 4.20 9.02
C ARG A 36 -7.22 4.79 7.62
N ILE A 37 -6.54 4.05 6.75
CA ILE A 37 -6.28 4.43 5.35
C ILE A 37 -6.75 3.27 4.49
N ARG A 38 -7.89 3.45 3.81
CA ARG A 38 -8.45 2.41 2.94
C ARG A 38 -7.54 2.14 1.75
N GLN A 39 -7.38 0.87 1.41
CA GLN A 39 -6.56 0.43 0.28
C GLN A 39 -7.08 1.02 -1.03
N LEU A 40 -8.38 0.87 -1.27
CA LEU A 40 -9.05 1.27 -2.51
C LEU A 40 -9.81 2.60 -2.38
N SER A 41 -9.36 3.49 -1.51
CA SER A 41 -9.88 4.86 -1.42
C SER A 41 -11.42 4.91 -1.32
N GLY A 42 -12.10 5.48 -2.33
CA GLY A 42 -13.56 5.60 -2.41
C GLY A 42 -14.29 4.37 -2.96
N ALA A 43 -13.59 3.30 -3.34
CA ALA A 43 -14.20 2.11 -3.94
C ALA A 43 -15.24 1.45 -3.03
N HIS A 44 -15.08 1.57 -1.72
CA HIS A 44 -16.03 1.07 -0.71
C HIS A 44 -17.45 1.63 -0.86
N LEU A 45 -17.63 2.77 -1.55
CA LEU A 45 -18.94 3.34 -1.85
C LEU A 45 -19.69 2.56 -2.94
N ILE A 46 -18.98 1.78 -3.76
CA ILE A 46 -19.52 0.98 -4.86
C ILE A 46 -19.40 -0.53 -4.57
N TYR A 47 -18.32 -0.93 -3.92
CA TYR A 47 -18.05 -2.29 -3.44
C TYR A 47 -18.07 -2.26 -1.91
N PRO A 48 -19.22 -2.45 -1.24
CA PRO A 48 -19.34 -2.25 0.20
C PRO A 48 -18.36 -3.09 1.05
N GLY A 49 -17.89 -4.22 0.52
CA GLY A 49 -16.89 -5.09 1.14
C GLY A 49 -15.45 -4.57 1.06
N ALA A 50 -15.14 -3.61 0.18
CA ALA A 50 -13.81 -3.02 -0.02
C ALA A 50 -13.39 -2.05 1.11
N GLN A 51 -13.53 -2.50 2.36
CA GLN A 51 -13.22 -1.75 3.58
C GLN A 51 -11.79 -2.00 4.08
N HIS A 52 -11.06 -2.90 3.42
CA HIS A 52 -9.71 -3.25 3.81
C HIS A 52 -8.75 -2.06 3.67
N THR A 53 -7.74 -2.07 4.51
CA THR A 53 -6.81 -0.97 4.71
C THR A 53 -5.38 -1.33 4.29
N ARG A 54 -4.54 -0.31 4.17
CA ARG A 54 -3.10 -0.45 3.91
C ARG A 54 -2.39 -1.31 4.97
N PHE A 55 -2.96 -1.45 6.18
CA PHE A 55 -2.37 -2.21 7.27
C PHE A 55 -2.27 -3.71 6.97
N GLU A 56 -3.40 -4.36 6.68
CA GLU A 56 -3.41 -5.80 6.38
C GLU A 56 -2.74 -6.12 5.04
N HIS A 57 -2.82 -5.19 4.09
CA HIS A 57 -2.05 -5.28 2.85
C HIS A 57 -0.54 -5.30 3.12
N SER A 58 -0.02 -4.35 3.91
CA SER A 58 1.40 -4.33 4.30
C SER A 58 1.86 -5.61 5.01
N LEU A 59 1.01 -6.20 5.85
CA LEU A 59 1.30 -7.51 6.48
C LEU A 59 1.37 -8.64 5.45
N GLY A 60 0.46 -8.65 4.48
CA GLY A 60 0.45 -9.62 3.39
C GLY A 60 1.63 -9.48 2.43
N VAL A 61 2.04 -8.26 2.08
CA VAL A 61 3.24 -8.01 1.28
C VAL A 61 4.50 -8.50 2.00
N MET A 62 4.64 -8.22 3.30
CA MET A 62 5.72 -8.79 4.12
C MET A 62 5.72 -10.33 4.08
N HIS A 63 4.55 -10.95 4.15
CA HIS A 63 4.41 -12.40 4.08
C HIS A 63 4.90 -12.95 2.75
N ILE A 64 4.38 -12.46 1.62
CA ILE A 64 4.76 -12.94 0.28
C ILE A 64 6.24 -12.64 -0.01
N ALA A 65 6.75 -11.46 0.39
CA ALA A 65 8.17 -11.12 0.25
C ALA A 65 9.07 -12.10 1.02
N SER A 66 8.61 -12.60 2.18
CA SER A 66 9.35 -13.63 2.92
C SER A 66 9.36 -14.98 2.22
N LEU A 67 8.27 -15.37 1.55
CA LEU A 67 8.22 -16.60 0.74
C LEU A 67 9.19 -16.50 -0.45
N ALA A 68 9.21 -15.36 -1.14
CA ALA A 68 10.17 -15.08 -2.20
C ALA A 68 11.62 -15.14 -1.68
N GLY A 69 11.89 -14.52 -0.52
CA GLY A 69 13.19 -14.56 0.13
C GLY A 69 13.63 -16.01 0.46
N HIS A 70 12.75 -16.81 1.06
CA HIS A 70 13.05 -18.22 1.36
C HIS A 70 13.35 -19.03 0.10
N ALA A 71 12.58 -18.86 -0.99
CA ALA A 71 12.82 -19.55 -2.26
C ALA A 71 14.20 -19.22 -2.86
N LEU A 72 14.64 -17.96 -2.76
CA LEU A 72 15.97 -17.54 -3.22
C LEU A 72 17.09 -18.00 -2.28
N TYR A 73 16.84 -18.04 -0.98
CA TYR A 73 17.77 -18.54 0.02
C TYR A 73 18.05 -20.03 -0.16
N GLU A 74 17.03 -20.85 -0.44
CA GLU A 74 17.18 -22.29 -0.73
C GLU A 74 18.06 -22.54 -1.97
N LYS A 75 18.09 -21.59 -2.91
CA LYS A 75 18.94 -21.61 -4.11
C LYS A 75 20.35 -21.06 -3.86
N GLY A 76 20.65 -20.60 -2.65
CA GLY A 76 21.93 -19.99 -2.28
C GLY A 76 22.17 -18.61 -2.91
N LEU A 77 21.11 -17.92 -3.33
CA LEU A 77 21.20 -16.62 -4.04
C LEU A 77 21.20 -15.42 -3.09
N ILE A 78 20.66 -15.58 -1.88
CA ILE A 78 20.61 -14.54 -0.85
C ILE A 78 20.95 -15.12 0.53
N SER A 79 21.24 -14.25 1.49
CA SER A 79 21.48 -14.62 2.89
C SER A 79 20.17 -14.68 3.71
N VAL A 80 20.25 -15.22 4.93
CA VAL A 80 19.13 -15.16 5.90
C VAL A 80 18.78 -13.70 6.25
N ASP A 81 19.79 -12.83 6.34
CA ASP A 81 19.60 -11.41 6.65
C ASP A 81 18.82 -10.70 5.53
N ASP A 82 19.02 -11.10 4.27
CA ASP A 82 18.26 -10.57 3.13
C ASP A 82 16.77 -10.90 3.21
N ILE A 83 16.40 -12.07 3.76
CA ILE A 83 14.99 -12.40 4.02
C ILE A 83 14.40 -11.42 5.01
N GLN A 84 15.11 -11.10 6.09
CA GLN A 84 14.63 -10.13 7.07
C GLN A 84 14.59 -8.70 6.50
N ASN A 85 15.55 -8.32 5.65
CA ASN A 85 15.53 -7.06 4.91
C ASN A 85 14.29 -6.96 4.01
N LEU A 86 13.96 -8.02 3.26
CA LEU A 86 12.75 -8.11 2.43
C LEU A 86 11.48 -8.03 3.26
N ARG A 87 11.45 -8.65 4.45
CA ARG A 87 10.33 -8.56 5.37
C ARG A 87 10.11 -7.13 5.84
N PHE A 88 11.15 -6.44 6.30
CA PHE A 88 11.01 -5.02 6.67
C PHE A 88 10.62 -4.14 5.48
N ALA A 89 11.22 -4.37 4.31
CA ALA A 89 10.91 -3.60 3.12
C ALA A 89 9.44 -3.80 2.68
N GLY A 90 8.97 -5.05 2.61
CA GLY A 90 7.58 -5.37 2.29
C GLY A 90 6.57 -4.84 3.32
N LEU A 91 6.92 -4.91 4.61
CA LEU A 91 6.09 -4.33 5.67
C LEU A 91 5.97 -2.81 5.52
N LEU A 92 7.02 -2.12 5.07
CA LEU A 92 7.12 -0.66 5.11
C LEU A 92 6.91 0.02 3.75
N HIS A 93 6.75 -0.71 2.66
CA HIS A 93 6.65 -0.15 1.30
C HIS A 93 5.52 0.90 1.19
N ASP A 94 4.43 0.69 1.92
CA ASP A 94 3.25 1.56 1.93
C ASP A 94 3.14 2.51 3.13
N ILE A 95 4.16 2.54 4.00
CA ILE A 95 4.08 3.33 5.26
C ILE A 95 3.89 4.82 5.01
N GLY A 96 4.26 5.30 3.81
CA GLY A 96 4.14 6.69 3.39
C GLY A 96 2.76 7.10 2.90
N HIS A 97 1.82 6.17 2.64
CA HIS A 97 0.49 6.52 2.11
C HIS A 97 -0.28 7.49 3.01
N GLY A 98 -0.97 8.43 2.38
CA GLY A 98 -1.87 9.38 3.03
C GLY A 98 -3.32 8.88 3.02
N PRO A 99 -4.25 9.66 3.59
CA PRO A 99 -5.69 9.39 3.48
C PRO A 99 -6.10 9.13 2.04
N PHE A 100 -7.03 8.21 1.78
CA PHE A 100 -7.46 7.89 0.42
C PHE A 100 -6.34 7.50 -0.54
N SER A 101 -5.26 6.90 -0.01
CA SER A 101 -4.24 6.21 -0.79
C SER A 101 -3.73 7.04 -1.98
N HIS A 102 -3.96 6.61 -3.22
CA HIS A 102 -3.46 7.30 -4.42
C HIS A 102 -4.14 8.63 -4.71
N ILE A 103 -5.35 8.89 -4.18
CA ILE A 103 -6.03 10.17 -4.41
C ILE A 103 -5.26 11.32 -3.74
N PHE A 104 -4.78 11.09 -2.51
CA PHE A 104 -4.00 12.10 -1.79
C PHE A 104 -2.60 12.25 -2.38
N GLU A 105 -2.06 11.19 -2.97
CA GLU A 105 -0.83 11.28 -3.74
C GLU A 105 -0.98 12.20 -4.97
N GLU A 106 -2.09 12.14 -5.72
CA GLU A 106 -2.34 13.07 -6.83
C GLU A 106 -2.34 14.55 -6.36
N LEU A 107 -2.79 14.79 -5.13
CA LEU A 107 -2.72 16.11 -4.49
C LEU A 107 -1.27 16.50 -4.12
N LEU A 108 -0.52 15.59 -3.50
CA LEU A 108 0.89 15.79 -3.11
C LEU A 108 1.82 15.99 -4.32
N GLN A 109 1.55 15.32 -5.44
CA GLN A 109 2.35 15.43 -6.66
C GLN A 109 2.34 16.85 -7.25
N LYS A 110 1.33 17.67 -6.96
CA LYS A 110 1.34 19.10 -7.31
C LYS A 110 2.50 19.86 -6.66
N LYS A 111 3.04 19.35 -5.55
CA LYS A 111 4.26 19.83 -4.87
C LYS A 111 5.47 18.92 -5.07
N LYS A 112 5.42 18.00 -6.04
CA LYS A 112 6.48 17.03 -6.36
C LYS A 112 6.88 16.15 -5.18
N HIS A 113 5.92 15.81 -4.32
CA HIS A 113 6.08 14.81 -3.27
C HIS A 113 5.27 13.56 -3.63
N SER A 114 5.85 12.39 -3.36
CA SER A 114 5.15 11.10 -3.46
C SER A 114 4.94 10.48 -2.07
N HIS A 115 4.11 9.43 -2.02
CA HIS A 115 4.02 8.61 -0.82
C HIS A 115 5.36 7.92 -0.51
N GLU A 116 6.17 7.60 -1.52
CA GLU A 116 7.51 7.04 -1.35
C GLU A 116 8.46 8.01 -0.64
N ASP A 117 8.45 9.30 -1.01
CA ASP A 117 9.29 10.31 -0.36
C ASP A 117 8.98 10.43 1.14
N ILE A 118 7.68 10.43 1.46
CA ILE A 118 7.22 10.45 2.84
C ILE A 118 7.57 9.14 3.55
N GLY A 119 7.44 8.00 2.87
CA GLY A 119 7.85 6.70 3.39
C GLY A 119 9.35 6.66 3.73
N LYS A 120 10.20 7.19 2.84
CA LYS A 120 11.64 7.37 3.10
C LYS A 120 11.86 8.23 4.33
N GLU A 121 11.14 9.34 4.46
CA GLU A 121 11.24 10.22 5.61
C GLU A 121 10.84 9.52 6.91
N ILE A 122 9.72 8.78 6.92
CA ILE A 122 9.23 8.02 8.07
C ILE A 122 10.30 7.02 8.52
N ILE A 123 10.84 6.21 7.60
CA ILE A 123 11.84 5.20 7.95
C ILE A 123 13.13 5.85 8.44
N LEU A 124 13.59 6.94 7.80
CA LEU A 124 14.89 7.52 8.13
C LEU A 124 14.88 8.38 9.40
N LYS A 125 13.79 9.12 9.65
CA LYS A 125 13.73 10.18 10.67
C LYS A 125 12.91 9.83 11.92
N THR A 126 12.19 8.71 11.94
CA THR A 126 11.33 8.35 13.08
C THR A 126 11.80 7.08 13.79
N LYS A 127 11.12 6.76 14.89
CA LYS A 127 11.33 5.54 15.68
C LYS A 127 11.21 4.25 14.85
N ILE A 128 10.54 4.27 13.70
CA ILE A 128 10.50 3.13 12.77
C ILE A 128 11.93 2.70 12.40
N GLY A 129 12.75 3.63 11.90
CA GLY A 129 14.14 3.36 11.55
C GLY A 129 14.99 2.98 12.75
N ASP A 130 14.77 3.62 13.89
CA ASP A 130 15.55 3.33 15.10
C ASP A 130 15.28 1.91 15.60
N LEU A 131 14.06 1.41 15.45
CA LEU A 131 13.70 0.02 15.72
C LEU A 131 14.36 -0.95 14.75
N ILE A 132 14.46 -0.62 13.46
CA ILE A 132 15.21 -1.41 12.47
C ILE A 132 16.68 -1.52 12.90
N SER A 133 17.32 -0.39 13.17
CA SER A 133 18.74 -0.34 13.57
C SER A 133 19.00 -1.05 14.90
N LYS A 134 18.08 -0.95 15.87
CA LYS A 134 18.17 -1.67 17.14
C LYS A 134 18.12 -3.19 16.99
N ASN A 135 17.51 -3.70 15.92
CA ASN A 135 17.49 -5.13 15.60
C ASN A 135 18.71 -5.56 14.75
N GLY A 136 19.69 -4.68 14.51
CA GLY A 136 20.92 -5.01 13.79
C GLY A 136 20.88 -4.78 12.28
N TYR A 137 19.82 -4.18 11.74
CA TYR A 137 19.63 -3.97 10.30
C TYR A 137 19.87 -2.51 9.89
N ASP A 138 20.35 -2.29 8.66
CA ASP A 138 20.54 -0.94 8.14
C ASP A 138 19.22 -0.36 7.61
N LYS A 139 18.68 0.62 8.35
CA LYS A 139 17.47 1.35 7.94
C LYS A 139 17.60 1.99 6.56
N ARG A 140 18.80 2.47 6.18
CA ARG A 140 19.01 3.09 4.86
C ARG A 140 18.95 2.07 3.74
N PHE A 141 19.48 0.87 3.96
CA PHE A 141 19.38 -0.22 3.00
C PHE A 141 17.93 -0.67 2.83
N ILE A 142 17.20 -0.88 3.93
CA ILE A 142 15.77 -1.26 3.88
C ILE A 142 14.93 -0.20 3.20
N THR A 143 15.16 1.10 3.49
CA THR A 143 14.50 2.20 2.76
C THR A 143 14.75 2.10 1.26
N LYS A 144 15.98 1.82 0.84
CA LYS A 144 16.29 1.68 -0.59
C LYS A 144 15.58 0.50 -1.23
N VAL A 145 15.51 -0.65 -0.56
CA VAL A 145 14.81 -1.83 -1.08
C VAL A 145 13.31 -1.58 -1.16
N ALA A 146 12.71 -0.98 -0.12
CA ALA A 146 11.27 -0.70 -0.06
C ALA A 146 10.78 0.22 -1.19
N PHE A 147 11.63 1.15 -1.62
CA PHE A 147 11.29 2.18 -2.63
C PHE A 147 12.14 2.08 -3.91
N GLY A 148 12.68 0.91 -4.22
CA GLY A 148 13.30 0.64 -5.52
C GLY A 148 14.66 1.31 -5.81
N ASP A 149 15.34 1.86 -4.81
CA ASP A 149 16.60 2.61 -4.92
C ASP A 149 17.86 1.77 -4.59
N SER A 150 17.72 0.46 -4.32
CA SER A 150 18.88 -0.39 -4.01
C SER A 150 19.70 -0.72 -5.27
N LYS A 151 21.01 -0.96 -5.10
CA LYS A 151 21.85 -1.50 -6.17
C LYS A 151 21.54 -2.97 -6.49
N LEU A 152 20.91 -3.68 -5.55
CA LEU A 152 20.46 -5.06 -5.73
C LEU A 152 19.07 -5.02 -6.36
N GLN A 153 19.03 -4.98 -7.69
CA GLN A 153 17.80 -4.70 -8.44
C GLN A 153 16.75 -5.81 -8.26
N PHE A 154 17.18 -7.06 -8.15
CA PHE A 154 16.25 -8.17 -7.89
C PHE A 154 15.54 -8.06 -6.53
N LEU A 155 16.17 -7.48 -5.50
CA LEU A 155 15.51 -7.23 -4.20
C LEU A 155 14.45 -6.14 -4.33
N ASN A 156 14.74 -5.07 -5.08
CA ASN A 156 13.76 -4.03 -5.40
C ASN A 156 12.55 -4.66 -6.10
N GLU A 157 12.80 -5.51 -7.10
CA GLU A 157 11.74 -6.11 -7.93
C GLU A 157 10.82 -7.08 -7.16
N ILE A 158 11.29 -7.67 -6.05
CA ILE A 158 10.45 -8.45 -5.14
C ILE A 158 9.42 -7.55 -4.43
N ILE A 159 9.75 -6.28 -4.16
CA ILE A 159 8.83 -5.35 -3.49
C ILE A 159 8.02 -4.53 -4.50
N SER A 160 8.66 -3.97 -5.53
CA SER A 160 8.08 -2.99 -6.44
C SER A 160 8.28 -3.31 -7.94
N GLY A 161 8.47 -4.59 -8.28
CA GLY A 161 8.58 -5.08 -9.66
C GLY A 161 7.29 -5.69 -10.23
N ALA A 162 7.36 -6.22 -11.46
CA ALA A 162 6.22 -6.87 -12.13
C ALA A 162 5.83 -8.23 -11.52
N LEU A 163 6.74 -8.87 -10.79
CA LEU A 163 6.56 -10.11 -10.03
C LEU A 163 6.57 -9.83 -8.51
N SER A 164 6.19 -8.62 -8.11
CA SER A 164 6.31 -8.20 -6.72
C SER A 164 5.30 -8.85 -5.80
N ALA A 165 5.70 -8.93 -4.52
CA ALA A 165 4.84 -9.25 -3.40
C ALA A 165 3.67 -8.27 -3.25
N ASP A 166 3.87 -6.98 -3.57
CA ASP A 166 2.83 -5.96 -3.61
C ASP A 166 1.69 -6.36 -4.56
N ILE A 167 2.03 -6.61 -5.85
CA ILE A 167 1.05 -7.03 -6.86
C ILE A 167 0.33 -8.31 -6.47
N MET A 168 1.07 -9.29 -5.96
CA MET A 168 0.47 -10.57 -5.56
C MET A 168 -0.51 -10.41 -4.40
N ASP A 169 -0.20 -9.59 -3.39
CA ASP A 169 -1.11 -9.36 -2.26
C ASP A 169 -2.33 -8.56 -2.68
N TYR A 170 -2.14 -7.37 -3.30
CA TYR A 170 -3.28 -6.50 -3.56
C TYR A 170 -4.27 -7.15 -4.51
N LEU A 171 -3.81 -7.91 -5.52
CA LEU A 171 -4.75 -8.55 -6.45
C LEU A 171 -5.63 -9.57 -5.73
N LEU A 172 -5.04 -10.43 -4.90
CA LEU A 172 -5.79 -11.41 -4.12
C LEU A 172 -6.72 -10.72 -3.12
N ARG A 173 -6.21 -9.73 -2.39
CA ARG A 173 -6.93 -9.02 -1.34
C ARG A 173 -8.07 -8.18 -1.90
N ASP A 174 -7.80 -7.36 -2.90
CA ASP A 174 -8.81 -6.52 -3.55
C ASP A 174 -9.89 -7.39 -4.19
N GLY A 175 -9.51 -8.47 -4.87
CA GLY A 175 -10.48 -9.41 -5.45
C GLY A 175 -11.38 -10.04 -4.39
N TYR A 176 -10.82 -10.46 -3.26
CA TYR A 176 -11.58 -11.02 -2.14
C TYR A 176 -12.59 -10.01 -1.57
N PHE A 177 -12.13 -8.81 -1.21
CA PHE A 177 -12.97 -7.82 -0.53
C PHE A 177 -13.98 -7.12 -1.46
N THR A 178 -13.68 -7.02 -2.76
CA THR A 178 -14.62 -6.49 -3.75
C THR A 178 -15.62 -7.52 -4.26
N GLY A 179 -15.34 -8.81 -4.04
CA GLY A 179 -16.10 -9.91 -4.64
C GLY A 179 -15.84 -10.10 -6.14
N ALA A 180 -14.85 -9.40 -6.70
CA ALA A 180 -14.42 -9.58 -8.08
C ALA A 180 -13.60 -10.87 -8.18
N GLU A 181 -14.27 -12.01 -8.40
CA GLU A 181 -13.67 -13.36 -8.50
C GLU A 181 -12.60 -13.53 -9.62
N HIS A 182 -12.32 -12.46 -10.35
CA HIS A 182 -11.33 -12.36 -11.41
C HIS A 182 -9.86 -12.47 -10.92
N ALA A 183 -9.61 -12.34 -9.62
CA ALA A 183 -8.27 -12.26 -9.06
C ALA A 183 -7.74 -13.56 -8.42
N LYS A 184 -7.86 -14.71 -9.10
CA LYS A 184 -7.28 -15.97 -8.61
C LYS A 184 -5.84 -16.12 -9.08
N ILE A 185 -4.89 -15.88 -8.17
CA ILE A 185 -3.45 -15.95 -8.44
C ILE A 185 -2.81 -16.98 -7.52
N ASP A 186 -1.94 -17.81 -8.09
CA ASP A 186 -1.11 -18.73 -7.32
C ASP A 186 0.24 -18.09 -6.99
N HIS A 187 0.23 -17.21 -5.98
CA HIS A 187 1.43 -16.53 -5.51
C HIS A 187 2.47 -17.51 -4.93
N ASN A 188 2.05 -18.66 -4.40
CA ASN A 188 2.95 -19.69 -3.91
C ASN A 188 3.77 -20.26 -5.07
N ARG A 189 3.12 -20.67 -6.17
CA ARG A 189 3.85 -21.17 -7.35
C ARG A 189 4.78 -20.10 -7.94
N LEU A 190 4.33 -18.84 -8.00
CA LEU A 190 5.16 -17.74 -8.50
C LEU A 190 6.42 -17.52 -7.65
N THR A 191 6.27 -17.38 -6.32
CA THR A 191 7.38 -17.11 -5.40
C THR A 191 8.42 -18.23 -5.39
N HIS A 192 8.01 -19.50 -5.38
CA HIS A 192 8.93 -20.65 -5.44
C HIS A 192 9.71 -20.73 -6.77
N SER A 193 9.12 -20.20 -7.85
CA SER A 193 9.73 -20.18 -9.19
C SER A 193 10.60 -18.96 -9.45
N LEU A 194 10.76 -18.03 -8.50
CA LEU A 194 11.65 -16.87 -8.65
C LEU A 194 13.13 -17.28 -8.66
N ASP A 195 13.92 -16.60 -9.47
CA ASP A 195 15.37 -16.78 -9.59
C ASP A 195 16.04 -15.40 -9.81
N VAL A 196 17.37 -15.35 -9.94
CA VAL A 196 18.12 -14.12 -10.20
C VAL A 196 19.02 -14.31 -11.42
N TYR A 197 18.84 -13.45 -12.43
CA TYR A 197 19.69 -13.41 -13.61
C TYR A 197 20.25 -12.00 -13.81
N LYS A 198 21.59 -11.87 -13.78
CA LYS A 198 22.29 -10.58 -13.97
C LYS A 198 21.72 -9.46 -13.09
N ASN A 199 21.59 -9.73 -11.79
CA ASN A 199 21.06 -8.81 -10.78
C ASN A 199 19.56 -8.46 -10.96
N LYS A 200 18.82 -9.13 -11.85
CA LYS A 200 17.38 -8.94 -12.02
C LYS A 200 16.61 -10.17 -11.55
N LEU A 201 15.42 -9.95 -11.03
CA LEU A 201 14.48 -10.99 -10.69
C LEU A 201 14.04 -11.69 -11.97
N ALA A 202 14.19 -13.00 -11.99
CA ALA A 202 13.81 -13.87 -13.08
C ALA A 202 12.72 -14.83 -12.59
N LEU A 203 12.01 -15.44 -13.53
CA LEU A 203 11.01 -16.46 -13.28
C LEU A 203 11.37 -17.70 -14.07
N ASP A 204 11.36 -18.85 -13.41
CA ASP A 204 11.51 -20.13 -14.09
C ASP A 204 10.39 -20.31 -15.13
N LYS A 205 10.76 -20.79 -16.32
CA LYS A 205 9.84 -20.92 -17.46
C LYS A 205 8.63 -21.81 -17.13
N SER A 206 8.76 -22.76 -16.21
CA SER A 206 7.65 -23.62 -15.77
C SER A 206 6.55 -22.90 -14.99
N ALA A 207 6.74 -21.64 -14.59
CA ALA A 207 5.71 -20.80 -13.96
C ALA A 207 5.12 -19.74 -14.91
N LEU A 208 5.42 -19.81 -16.22
CA LEU A 208 4.90 -18.86 -17.21
C LEU A 208 3.37 -18.74 -17.18
N VAL A 209 2.66 -19.88 -17.10
CA VAL A 209 1.19 -19.90 -17.06
C VAL A 209 0.63 -19.19 -15.81
N ASN A 210 1.29 -19.35 -14.66
CA ASN A 210 0.91 -18.65 -13.43
C ASN A 210 1.12 -17.13 -13.56
N PHE A 211 2.19 -16.72 -14.23
CA PHE A 211 2.45 -15.30 -14.50
C PHE A 211 1.41 -14.72 -15.47
N GLU A 212 1.09 -15.43 -16.56
CA GLU A 212 0.04 -15.04 -17.50
C GLU A 212 -1.33 -14.93 -16.80
N THR A 213 -1.61 -15.82 -15.86
CA THR A 213 -2.82 -15.79 -15.02
C THR A 213 -2.82 -14.55 -14.14
N MET A 214 -1.70 -14.24 -13.47
CA MET A 214 -1.55 -13.00 -12.68
C MET A 214 -1.78 -11.74 -13.52
N MET A 215 -1.21 -11.68 -14.73
CA MET A 215 -1.39 -10.55 -15.64
C MET A 215 -2.84 -10.43 -16.14
N THR A 216 -3.51 -11.55 -16.40
CA THR A 216 -4.92 -11.59 -16.78
C THR A 216 -5.81 -11.12 -15.64
N SER A 217 -5.58 -11.61 -14.43
CA SER A 217 -6.27 -11.16 -13.21
C SER A 217 -6.06 -9.68 -12.97
N ARG A 218 -4.82 -9.18 -13.13
CA ARG A 218 -4.53 -7.75 -13.04
C ARG A 218 -5.34 -6.94 -14.04
N TYR A 219 -5.31 -7.31 -15.32
CA TYR A 219 -6.09 -6.63 -16.36
C TYR A 219 -7.60 -6.60 -16.03
N GLN A 220 -8.15 -7.72 -15.57
CA GLN A 220 -9.56 -7.81 -15.19
C GLN A 220 -9.89 -6.93 -13.98
N MET A 221 -9.03 -6.90 -12.95
CA MET A 221 -9.20 -6.03 -11.77
C MET A 221 -9.15 -4.55 -12.14
N PHE A 222 -8.23 -4.15 -13.03
CA PHE A 222 -8.18 -2.78 -13.54
C PHE A 222 -9.48 -2.38 -14.23
N LYS A 223 -10.05 -3.25 -15.07
CA LYS A 223 -11.32 -2.95 -15.74
C LYS A 223 -12.52 -2.98 -14.82
N ALA A 224 -12.60 -3.98 -13.95
CA ALA A 224 -13.78 -4.25 -13.16
C ALA A 224 -13.87 -3.32 -11.95
N VAL A 225 -12.75 -3.02 -11.29
CA VAL A 225 -12.71 -2.32 -10.00
C VAL A 225 -12.02 -0.97 -10.12
N TYR A 226 -10.73 -0.95 -10.47
CA TYR A 226 -9.91 0.27 -10.36
C TYR A 226 -10.36 1.37 -11.33
N PHE A 227 -10.82 1.00 -12.53
CA PHE A 227 -11.36 1.93 -13.53
C PHE A 227 -12.89 1.95 -13.56
N HIS A 228 -13.56 1.43 -12.53
CA HIS A 228 -15.01 1.51 -12.45
C HIS A 228 -15.45 2.98 -12.43
N LYS A 229 -16.25 3.37 -13.43
CA LYS A 229 -16.59 4.78 -13.70
C LYS A 229 -17.15 5.53 -12.48
N THR A 230 -17.99 4.87 -11.68
CA THR A 230 -18.60 5.50 -10.50
C THR A 230 -17.60 5.64 -9.35
N VAL A 231 -16.65 4.71 -9.23
CA VAL A 231 -15.54 4.85 -8.27
C VAL A 231 -14.73 6.07 -8.68
N ARG A 232 -14.25 6.11 -9.93
CA ARG A 232 -13.47 7.24 -10.46
C ARG A 232 -14.20 8.58 -10.35
N ALA A 233 -15.51 8.62 -10.59
CA ALA A 233 -16.30 9.84 -10.41
C ALA A 233 -16.26 10.34 -8.95
N GLY A 234 -16.41 9.44 -7.97
CA GLY A 234 -16.28 9.76 -6.56
C GLY A 234 -14.87 10.22 -6.18
N GLU A 235 -13.84 9.56 -6.71
CA GLU A 235 -12.44 9.93 -6.48
C GLU A 235 -12.12 11.33 -7.01
N VAL A 236 -12.59 11.67 -8.22
CA VAL A 236 -12.43 13.01 -8.80
C VAL A 236 -13.15 14.06 -7.96
N MET A 237 -14.39 13.79 -7.50
CA MET A 237 -15.10 14.71 -6.61
C MET A 237 -14.34 14.96 -5.31
N LEU A 238 -13.74 13.92 -4.73
CA LEU A 238 -12.96 14.03 -3.50
C LEU A 238 -11.65 14.79 -3.73
N LEU A 239 -10.93 14.50 -4.82
CA LEU A 239 -9.71 15.21 -5.20
C LEU A 239 -9.99 16.70 -5.43
N GLU A 240 -11.05 17.04 -6.18
CA GLU A 240 -11.46 18.42 -6.40
C GLU A 240 -11.81 19.11 -5.06
N SER A 241 -12.49 18.40 -4.16
CA SER A 241 -12.83 18.95 -2.83
C SER A 241 -11.58 19.26 -2.02
N MET A 242 -10.57 18.37 -2.04
CA MET A 242 -9.29 18.62 -1.36
C MET A 242 -8.51 19.77 -2.01
N ASP A 243 -8.49 19.84 -3.33
CA ASP A 243 -7.78 20.90 -4.07
C ASP A 243 -8.37 22.28 -3.82
N LEU A 244 -9.70 22.40 -3.88
CA LEU A 244 -10.41 23.65 -3.58
C LEU A 244 -10.24 24.10 -2.12
N ALA A 245 -9.96 23.17 -1.22
CA ALA A 245 -9.76 23.42 0.21
C ALA A 245 -8.28 23.58 0.61
N GLU A 246 -7.32 23.46 -0.32
CA GLU A 246 -5.89 23.44 0.00
C GLU A 246 -5.42 24.74 0.67
N GLU A 247 -5.90 25.90 0.22
CA GLU A 247 -5.54 27.21 0.82
C GLU A 247 -5.99 27.31 2.30
N GLU A 248 -7.11 26.66 2.65
CA GLU A 248 -7.69 26.69 4.00
C GLU A 248 -7.11 25.58 4.90
N LEU A 249 -6.91 24.38 4.36
CA LEU A 249 -6.54 23.18 5.12
C LEU A 249 -5.03 22.88 5.10
N GLY A 250 -4.28 23.43 4.13
CA GLY A 250 -2.85 23.24 3.97
C GLY A 250 -2.43 21.77 3.87
N LEU A 251 -3.22 20.91 3.21
CA LEU A 251 -3.04 19.45 3.19
C LEU A 251 -1.69 19.03 2.64
N THR A 252 -1.13 19.79 1.69
CA THR A 252 0.15 19.47 1.04
C THR A 252 1.37 20.17 1.65
N SER A 253 1.20 21.02 2.67
CA SER A 253 2.29 21.77 3.31
C SER A 253 2.60 21.31 4.74
N MET A 254 2.07 20.16 5.15
CA MET A 254 2.19 19.69 6.52
C MET A 254 3.60 19.18 6.82
N ASN A 255 4.06 19.41 8.05
CA ASN A 255 5.22 18.70 8.56
C ASN A 255 4.86 17.20 8.78
N LEU A 256 5.88 16.37 8.98
CA LEU A 256 5.70 14.93 9.14
C LEU A 256 4.79 14.57 10.33
N ASP A 257 4.91 15.25 11.47
CA ASP A 257 4.12 14.95 12.66
C ASP A 257 2.62 15.20 12.43
N ASP A 258 2.27 16.26 11.70
CA ASP A 258 0.89 16.55 11.34
C ASP A 258 0.36 15.62 10.24
N TYR A 259 1.22 15.27 9.27
CA TYR A 259 0.88 14.27 8.25
C TYR A 259 0.53 12.91 8.86
N LEU A 260 1.29 12.46 9.87
CA LEU A 260 1.07 11.18 10.54
C LEU A 260 -0.24 11.11 11.33
N LYS A 261 -0.88 12.26 11.61
CA LYS A 261 -2.20 12.33 12.27
C LYS A 261 -3.36 12.20 11.28
N LEU A 262 -3.11 12.30 9.97
CA LEU A 262 -4.16 12.23 8.96
C LEU A 262 -4.71 10.81 8.79
N SER A 263 -6.01 10.72 8.52
CA SER A 263 -6.73 9.52 8.09
C SER A 263 -7.87 9.88 7.16
N ASP A 264 -8.50 8.89 6.53
CA ASP A 264 -9.66 9.10 5.65
C ASP A 264 -10.76 9.91 6.36
N GLU A 265 -11.09 9.51 7.59
CA GLU A 265 -12.14 10.13 8.39
C GLU A 265 -11.79 11.56 8.82
N VAL A 266 -10.52 11.83 9.12
CA VAL A 266 -10.05 13.18 9.48
C VAL A 266 -10.24 14.13 8.30
N ILE A 267 -9.86 13.71 7.08
CA ILE A 267 -10.02 14.54 5.89
C ILE A 267 -11.49 14.77 5.56
N LEU A 268 -12.33 13.73 5.60
CA LEU A 268 -13.78 13.89 5.39
C LEU A 268 -14.40 14.84 6.41
N SER A 269 -14.04 14.68 7.68
CA SER A 269 -14.53 15.56 8.74
C SER A 269 -14.14 17.02 8.50
N ARG A 270 -12.88 17.28 8.10
CA ARG A 270 -12.41 18.64 7.76
C ARG A 270 -13.17 19.21 6.55
N LEU A 271 -13.33 18.43 5.48
CA LEU A 271 -14.05 18.86 4.28
C LEU A 271 -15.53 19.16 4.55
N LEU A 272 -16.20 18.34 5.35
CA LEU A 272 -17.61 18.54 5.73
C LEU A 272 -17.82 19.75 6.64
N ASN A 273 -16.79 20.19 7.36
CA ASN A 273 -16.84 21.33 8.29
C ASN A 273 -16.14 22.59 7.75
N LEU A 274 -15.86 22.66 6.44
CA LEU A 274 -15.26 23.85 5.83
C LEU A 274 -16.13 25.11 6.03
N PRO A 275 -15.51 26.28 6.25
CA PRO A 275 -16.22 27.55 6.27
C PRO A 275 -16.72 27.91 4.86
N GLU A 276 -17.87 28.57 4.77
CA GLU A 276 -18.52 28.89 3.50
C GLU A 276 -18.34 30.36 3.09
N HIS A 277 -17.18 30.96 3.40
CA HIS A 277 -16.94 32.38 3.14
C HIS A 277 -16.58 32.69 1.68
N ASN A 278 -16.21 31.67 0.88
CA ASN A 278 -15.92 31.82 -0.56
C ASN A 278 -16.55 30.68 -1.39
N SER A 279 -16.61 30.86 -2.72
CA SER A 279 -17.23 29.90 -3.63
C SER A 279 -16.48 28.57 -3.74
N LYS A 280 -15.15 28.56 -3.65
CA LYS A 280 -14.33 27.34 -3.69
C LYS A 280 -14.69 26.41 -2.54
N LEU A 281 -14.70 26.93 -1.30
CA LEU A 281 -14.99 26.15 -0.10
C LEU A 281 -16.44 25.67 -0.05
N LYS A 282 -17.40 26.49 -0.51
CA LYS A 282 -18.79 26.05 -0.68
C LYS A 282 -18.89 24.85 -1.63
N THR A 283 -18.19 24.90 -2.76
CA THR A 283 -18.16 23.79 -3.73
C THR A 283 -17.48 22.55 -3.15
N ALA A 284 -16.33 22.71 -2.49
CA ALA A 284 -15.62 21.60 -1.84
C ALA A 284 -16.51 20.87 -0.83
N LYS A 285 -17.13 21.62 0.08
CA LYS A 285 -18.06 21.08 1.08
C LYS A 285 -19.28 20.42 0.44
N LYS A 286 -19.86 21.03 -0.59
CA LYS A 286 -20.99 20.47 -1.34
C LYS A 286 -20.62 19.15 -2.03
N ASN A 287 -19.46 19.07 -2.67
CA ASN A 287 -18.98 17.85 -3.32
C ASN A 287 -18.75 16.73 -2.29
N CYS A 288 -18.10 17.03 -1.17
CA CYS A 288 -17.92 16.08 -0.08
C CYS A 288 -19.26 15.61 0.52
N TYR A 289 -20.24 16.52 0.68
CA TYR A 289 -21.57 16.16 1.15
C TYR A 289 -22.31 15.24 0.16
N ARG A 290 -22.24 15.53 -1.13
CA ARG A 290 -22.78 14.67 -2.18
C ARG A 290 -22.12 13.28 -2.19
N LEU A 291 -20.81 13.21 -1.99
CA LEU A 291 -20.09 11.94 -1.87
C LEU A 291 -20.63 11.10 -0.70
N SER A 292 -20.91 11.73 0.45
CA SER A 292 -21.50 11.05 1.63
C SER A 292 -22.90 10.50 1.38
N LYS A 293 -23.64 11.07 0.41
CA LYS A 293 -24.94 10.60 -0.06
C LYS A 293 -24.89 9.69 -1.28
N GLN A 294 -23.69 9.38 -1.78
CA GLN A 294 -23.47 8.63 -3.03
C GLN A 294 -24.09 9.33 -4.26
N GLU A 295 -24.15 10.66 -4.26
CA GLU A 295 -24.65 11.49 -5.37
C GLU A 295 -23.52 11.89 -6.34
N PHE A 296 -23.03 10.92 -7.12
CA PHE A 296 -21.88 11.10 -8.01
C PHE A 296 -22.15 12.01 -9.23
N ILE A 297 -21.08 12.55 -9.83
CA ILE A 297 -21.17 13.23 -11.14
C ILE A 297 -21.56 12.21 -12.21
N GLN A 298 -22.49 12.59 -13.09
CA GLN A 298 -22.86 11.74 -14.23
C GLN A 298 -21.69 11.69 -15.23
N THR A 299 -21.19 10.49 -15.49
CA THR A 299 -20.23 10.22 -16.56
C THR A 299 -21.01 9.79 -17.81
N SER A 300 -20.92 10.54 -18.90
CA SER A 300 -21.33 10.05 -20.22
C SER A 300 -20.46 8.84 -20.60
N LEU A 301 -21.11 7.75 -21.01
CA LEU A 301 -20.47 6.52 -21.50
C LEU A 301 -19.68 6.79 -22.79
#